data_AF-A0A388QCX8-F1
#
_entry.id   AF-A0A388QCX8-F1
#
_cell.length_a   1.000
_cell.length_b   1.000
_cell.length_c   1.000
_cell.angle_alpha   90.00
_cell.angle_beta   90.00
_cell.angle_gamma   90.00
#
_symmetry.space_group_name_H-M   'P 1'
#
loop_
_entity.id
_entity.type
_entity.pdbx_description
1 polymer ?
#
loop_
_entity_poly.entity_id
_entity_poly.type
_entity_poly.pdbx_seq_one_letter_code
_entity_poly.pdbx_strand_id
1 'polypeptide(L)'
;MSEAPVTAAEPQVAARSWRQQMRLPYVLLLAPPALTLALALLLFAGANALPQRVALHLGAGGTPDVYGAAQDLLFLPFGGLLIWLVNSALGLLLNAVARLRPAAMALWIGSAVVQLLLAAASARLLLAG
;
A
#
# COMPACT_ATOMS: atom_id res chain seq x y z
N MET A 1 -26.44 -20.11 -46.72
CA MET A 1 -25.44 -20.32 -45.66
C MET A 1 -24.57 -19.07 -45.63
N SER A 2 -24.81 -18.19 -44.66
CA SER A 2 -24.09 -16.92 -44.52
C SER A 2 -23.00 -17.14 -43.47
N GLU A 3 -21.73 -17.14 -43.90
CA GLU A 3 -20.58 -17.21 -43.02
C GLU A 3 -20.52 -15.93 -42.19
N ALA A 4 -20.70 -16.07 -40.87
CA ALA A 4 -20.45 -14.99 -39.94
C ALA A 4 -18.93 -14.71 -39.91
N PRO A 5 -18.48 -13.45 -39.93
CA PRO A 5 -17.05 -13.15 -39.90
C PRO A 5 -16.46 -13.51 -38.54
N VAL A 6 -15.66 -14.57 -38.52
CA VAL A 6 -14.84 -15.02 -37.40
C VAL A 6 -13.69 -14.02 -37.21
N THR A 7 -13.81 -13.25 -36.13
CA THR A 7 -12.75 -12.94 -35.16
C THR A 7 -11.54 -12.09 -35.61
N ALA A 8 -11.75 -10.81 -35.89
CA ALA A 8 -10.67 -9.80 -35.81
C ALA A 8 -10.55 -9.15 -34.41
N ALA A 9 -11.56 -9.32 -33.55
CA ALA A 9 -11.62 -8.72 -32.21
C ALA A 9 -10.89 -9.53 -31.11
N GLU A 10 -10.82 -10.85 -31.24
CA GLU A 10 -10.21 -11.74 -30.24
C GLU A 10 -8.71 -11.52 -29.97
N PRO A 11 -7.82 -11.31 -30.97
CA PRO A 11 -6.39 -11.15 -30.68
C PRO A 11 -6.09 -9.85 -29.92
N GLN A 12 -6.87 -8.80 -30.17
CA GLN A 12 -6.70 -7.51 -29.48
C GLN A 12 -7.21 -7.55 -28.05
N VAL A 13 -8.31 -8.28 -27.79
CA VAL A 13 -8.84 -8.49 -26.44
C VAL A 13 -7.92 -9.39 -25.62
N ALA A 14 -7.39 -10.47 -26.21
CA ALA A 14 -6.41 -11.36 -25.58
C ALA A 14 -5.07 -10.64 -25.29
N ALA A 15 -4.60 -9.78 -26.20
CA ALA A 15 -3.40 -8.97 -25.96
C ALA A 15 -3.61 -7.91 -24.87
N ARG A 16 -4.83 -7.34 -24.77
CA ARG A 16 -5.20 -6.40 -23.69
C ARG A 16 -5.26 -7.09 -22.33
N SER A 17 -5.91 -8.25 -22.24
CA SER A 17 -5.99 -9.01 -20.99
C SER A 17 -4.60 -9.47 -20.53
N TRP A 18 -3.75 -9.92 -21.46
CA TRP A 18 -2.36 -10.31 -21.16
C TRP A 18 -1.51 -9.13 -20.65
N ARG A 19 -1.59 -7.96 -21.29
CA ARG A 19 -0.91 -6.74 -20.80
C ARG A 19 -1.45 -6.30 -19.44
N GLN A 20 -2.77 -6.32 -19.22
CA GLN A 20 -3.37 -5.96 -17.93
C GLN A 20 -2.94 -6.93 -16.83
N GLN A 21 -2.88 -8.22 -17.14
CA GLN A 21 -2.47 -9.26 -16.21
C GLN A 21 -0.98 -9.17 -15.85
N MET A 22 -0.14 -8.69 -16.77
CA MET A 22 1.24 -8.35 -16.45
C MET A 22 1.37 -7.04 -15.66
N ARG A 23 0.56 -6.01 -15.93
CA ARG A 23 0.67 -4.70 -15.25
C ARG A 23 0.12 -4.70 -13.82
N LEU A 24 -0.95 -5.43 -13.57
CA LEU A 24 -1.61 -5.50 -12.27
C LEU A 24 -0.66 -5.85 -11.10
N PRO A 25 0.18 -6.91 -11.17
CA PRO A 25 1.11 -7.23 -10.10
C PRO A 25 2.16 -6.14 -9.88
N TYR A 26 2.68 -5.49 -10.92
CA TYR A 26 3.61 -4.37 -10.76
C TYR A 26 2.97 -3.15 -10.12
N VAL A 27 1.70 -2.86 -10.44
CA VAL A 27 0.96 -1.75 -9.81
C VAL A 27 0.68 -2.05 -8.34
N LEU A 28 0.23 -3.26 -8.01
CA LEU A 28 0.04 -3.72 -6.63
C LEU A 28 1.35 -3.75 -5.83
N LEU A 29 2.47 -4.05 -6.50
CA LEU A 29 3.79 -4.01 -5.90
C LEU A 29 4.21 -2.56 -5.62
N LEU A 30 4.16 -1.68 -6.62
CA LEU A 30 4.84 -0.37 -6.56
C LEU A 30 3.97 0.80 -6.08
N ALA A 31 2.65 0.77 -6.28
CA ALA A 31 1.79 1.91 -5.92
C ALA A 31 1.64 2.10 -4.40
N PRO A 32 1.37 1.05 -3.59
CA PRO A 32 1.26 1.20 -2.14
C PRO A 32 2.53 1.76 -1.45
N PRO A 33 3.75 1.27 -1.70
CA PRO A 33 4.95 1.80 -1.04
C PRO A 33 5.32 3.20 -1.52
N ALA A 34 5.03 3.54 -2.78
CA ALA A 34 5.24 4.90 -3.28
C ALA A 34 4.35 5.89 -2.53
N LEU A 35 3.09 5.51 -2.25
CA LEU A 35 2.18 6.30 -1.42
C LEU A 35 2.70 6.43 0.02
N THR A 36 3.13 5.33 0.64
CA THR A 36 3.66 5.36 2.02
C THR A 36 4.93 6.17 2.13
N LEU A 37 5.83 6.08 1.15
CA LEU A 37 7.05 6.88 1.09
C LEU A 37 6.71 8.37 0.91
N ALA A 38 5.78 8.72 0.02
CA ALA A 38 5.33 10.09 -0.17
C ALA A 38 4.75 10.68 1.13
N LEU A 39 3.98 9.89 1.87
CA LEU A 39 3.44 10.28 3.18
C LEU A 39 4.53 10.42 4.25
N ALA A 40 5.51 9.51 4.28
CA ALA A 40 6.65 9.62 5.18
C ALA A 40 7.44 10.91 4.92
N LEU A 41 7.68 11.23 3.65
CA LEU A 41 8.36 12.47 3.23
C LEU A 41 7.53 13.70 3.58
N LEU A 42 6.21 13.65 3.41
CA LEU A 42 5.31 14.75 3.77
C LEU A 42 5.29 14.98 5.28
N LEU A 43 5.22 13.92 6.09
CA LEU A 43 5.33 13.99 7.55
C LEU A 43 6.69 14.53 7.98
N PHE A 44 7.77 14.09 7.34
CA PHE A 44 9.12 14.56 7.62
C PHE A 44 9.28 16.05 7.29
N ALA A 45 8.78 16.49 6.13
CA ALA A 45 8.81 17.90 5.73
C ALA A 45 7.92 18.77 6.62
N GLY A 46 6.77 18.24 7.06
CA GLY A 46 5.82 18.89 7.97
C GLY A 46 6.17 18.78 9.45
N ALA A 47 7.26 18.09 9.83
CA ALA A 47 7.61 17.78 11.22
C ALA A 47 7.73 19.02 12.11
N ASN A 48 8.14 20.17 11.55
CA ASN A 48 8.23 21.44 12.29
C ASN A 48 6.87 22.09 12.58
N ALA A 49 5.83 21.71 11.83
CA ALA A 49 4.45 22.19 12.03
C ALA A 49 3.63 21.25 12.93
N LEU A 50 4.14 20.06 13.23
CA LEU A 50 3.48 19.11 14.13
C LEU A 50 3.64 19.56 15.60
N PRO A 51 2.60 19.38 16.45
CA PRO A 51 2.68 19.72 17.86
C PRO A 51 3.87 19.02 18.53
N GLN A 52 4.65 19.73 19.35
CA GLN A 52 5.83 19.17 20.05
C GLN A 52 5.52 17.91 20.89
N ARG A 53 4.25 17.70 21.24
CA ARG A 53 3.75 16.52 21.95
C ARG A 53 2.53 15.98 21.24
N VAL A 54 2.59 14.74 20.81
CA VAL A 54 1.46 14.04 20.20
C VAL A 54 1.06 12.86 21.07
N ALA A 55 -0.25 12.66 21.21
CA ALA A 55 -0.81 11.49 21.87
C ALA A 55 -0.38 10.21 21.12
N LEU A 56 0.55 9.45 21.69
CA LEU A 56 1.00 8.16 21.15
C LEU A 56 0.11 7.01 21.62
N HIS A 57 -0.47 7.13 22.81
CA HIS A 57 -1.38 6.13 23.37
C HIS A 57 -2.68 6.81 23.81
N LEU A 58 -3.81 6.22 23.42
CA LEU A 58 -5.13 6.59 23.89
C LEU A 58 -5.53 5.61 24.98
N GLY A 59 -5.81 6.10 26.18
CA GLY A 59 -6.35 5.30 27.27
C GLY A 59 -7.75 4.80 26.94
N ALA A 60 -8.29 3.90 27.77
CA ALA A 60 -9.59 3.25 27.55
C ALA A 60 -10.78 4.21 27.36
N GLY A 61 -10.66 5.48 27.80
CA GLY A 61 -11.66 6.54 27.60
C GLY A 61 -11.47 7.39 26.35
N GLY A 62 -10.50 7.09 25.48
CA GLY A 62 -10.17 7.91 24.31
C GLY A 62 -9.38 9.19 24.65
N THR A 63 -9.00 9.37 25.92
CA THR A 63 -8.09 10.43 26.36
C THR A 63 -6.63 10.02 26.12
N PRO A 64 -5.76 10.93 25.66
CA PRO A 64 -4.33 10.66 25.57
C PRO A 64 -3.76 10.23 26.93
N ASP A 65 -3.18 9.04 26.99
CA ASP A 65 -2.54 8.50 28.20
C ASP A 65 -1.01 8.68 28.15
N VAL A 66 -0.43 8.69 26.94
CA VAL A 66 0.99 8.94 26.73
C VAL A 66 1.19 9.93 25.59
N TYR A 67 1.97 10.97 25.86
CA TYR A 67 2.44 11.93 24.87
C TYR A 67 3.90 11.65 24.55
N GLY A 68 4.23 11.52 23.26
CA GLY A 68 5.62 11.38 22.81
C GLY A 68 6.04 12.52 21.89
N ALA A 69 7.27 12.43 21.39
CA ALA A 69 7.81 13.42 20.49
C ALA A 69 7.17 13.28 19.11
N ALA A 70 7.01 14.39 18.38
CA ALA A 70 6.43 14.38 17.04
C ALA A 70 7.17 13.43 16.06
N GLN A 71 8.47 13.21 16.28
CA GLN A 71 9.29 12.27 15.52
C GLN A 71 8.87 10.80 15.69
N ASP A 72 8.22 10.45 16.81
CA ASP A 72 7.75 9.08 17.06
C ASP A 72 6.57 8.72 16.13
N LEU A 73 5.93 9.71 15.50
CA LEU A 73 4.91 9.46 14.47
C LEU A 73 5.51 8.91 13.17
N LEU A 74 6.81 9.12 12.93
CA LEU A 74 7.49 8.59 11.75
C LEU A 74 7.61 7.06 11.81
N PHE A 75 7.51 6.43 12.98
CA PHE A 75 7.51 4.97 13.10
C PHE A 75 6.33 4.31 12.37
N LEU A 76 5.17 4.98 12.24
CA LEU A 76 4.02 4.44 11.51
C LEU A 76 4.31 4.21 10.02
N PRO A 77 4.69 5.22 9.23
CA PRO A 77 4.97 5.03 7.81
C PRO A 77 6.22 4.18 7.58
N PHE A 78 7.27 4.29 8.42
CA PHE A 78 8.46 3.43 8.31
C PHE A 78 8.15 1.96 8.61
N GLY A 79 7.34 1.68 9.65
CA GLY A 79 6.88 0.33 9.96
C GLY A 79 6.05 -0.25 8.81
N GLY A 80 5.17 0.55 8.21
CA GLY A 80 4.43 0.19 7.00
C GLY A 80 5.34 -0.18 5.82
N LEU A 81 6.39 0.61 5.59
CA LEU A 81 7.37 0.36 4.53
C LEU A 81 8.11 -0.97 4.75
N LEU A 82 8.49 -1.28 6.01
CA LEU A 82 9.19 -2.52 6.35
C LEU A 82 8.30 -3.74 6.16
N ILE A 83 7.05 -3.69 6.63
CA ILE A 83 6.06 -4.76 6.43
C ILE A 83 5.86 -5.00 4.92
N TRP A 84 5.76 -3.91 4.15
CA TRP A 84 5.64 -4.02 2.70
C TRP A 84 6.87 -4.64 2.04
N LEU A 85 8.10 -4.29 2.46
CA LEU A 85 9.33 -4.89 1.93
C LEU A 85 9.35 -6.41 2.16
N VAL A 86 9.04 -6.84 3.37
CA VAL A 86 8.97 -8.26 3.73
C VAL A 86 7.91 -8.99 2.91
N ASN A 87 6.69 -8.43 2.83
CA ASN A 87 5.61 -9.04 2.06
C ASN A 87 5.86 -9.00 0.54
N SER A 88 6.60 -8.01 0.04
CA SER A 88 6.97 -7.95 -1.37
C SER A 88 8.02 -8.98 -1.71
N ALA A 89 9.05 -9.14 -0.88
CA ALA A 89 10.06 -10.20 -1.04
C ALA A 89 9.40 -11.59 -1.02
N LEU A 90 8.52 -11.83 -0.03
CA LEU A 90 7.77 -13.08 0.06
C LEU A 90 6.82 -13.27 -1.13
N GLY A 91 6.10 -12.23 -1.54
CA GLY A 91 5.20 -12.27 -2.69
C GLY A 91 5.93 -12.55 -4.01
N LEU A 92 7.13 -11.99 -4.21
CA LEU A 92 7.98 -12.29 -5.36
C LEU A 92 8.43 -13.76 -5.36
N LEU A 93 8.83 -14.29 -4.19
CA LEU A 93 9.21 -15.70 -4.05
C LEU A 93 8.03 -16.64 -4.35
N LEU A 94 6.83 -16.31 -3.86
CA LEU A 94 5.61 -17.07 -4.14
C LEU A 94 5.18 -16.95 -5.61
N ASN A 95 5.33 -15.78 -6.22
CA ASN A 95 4.96 -15.53 -7.62
C ASN A 95 5.86 -16.28 -8.62
N ALA A 96 7.08 -16.65 -8.21
CA ALA A 96 7.99 -17.48 -9.01
C ALA A 96 7.42 -18.88 -9.28
N VAL A 97 6.58 -19.39 -8.38
CA VAL A 97 5.93 -20.71 -8.52
C VAL A 97 4.49 -20.52 -8.99
N ALA A 98 4.14 -21.04 -10.18
CA ALA A 98 2.83 -20.82 -10.81
C ALA A 98 1.64 -21.17 -9.91
N ARG A 99 1.76 -22.24 -9.10
CA ARG A 99 0.74 -22.70 -8.14
C ARG A 99 0.50 -21.73 -6.98
N LEU A 100 1.51 -20.92 -6.62
CA LEU A 100 1.49 -20.01 -5.47
C LEU A 100 1.18 -18.56 -5.86
N ARG A 101 1.00 -18.27 -7.15
CA ARG A 101 0.59 -16.94 -7.64
C ARG A 101 -0.67 -16.37 -6.95
N PRO A 102 -1.73 -17.15 -6.67
CA PRO A 102 -2.89 -16.63 -5.95
C PRO A 102 -2.53 -16.17 -4.53
N ALA A 103 -1.62 -16.89 -3.85
CA ALA A 103 -1.15 -16.53 -2.52
C ALA A 103 -0.30 -15.24 -2.55
N ALA A 104 0.58 -15.09 -3.56
CA ALA A 104 1.31 -13.85 -3.79
C ALA A 104 0.37 -12.65 -3.98
N MET A 105 -0.71 -12.84 -4.76
CA MET A 105 -1.69 -11.79 -5.03
C MET A 105 -2.48 -11.43 -3.77
N ALA A 106 -2.92 -12.41 -2.97
CA ALA A 106 -3.57 -12.15 -1.69
C ALA A 106 -2.64 -11.39 -0.72
N LEU A 107 -1.35 -11.75 -0.69
CA LEU A 107 -0.34 -11.08 0.14
C LEU A 107 -0.13 -9.61 -0.28
N TRP A 108 -0.04 -9.34 -1.58
CA TRP A 108 0.09 -7.97 -2.09
C TRP A 108 -1.18 -7.15 -1.89
N ILE A 109 -2.37 -7.73 -2.05
CA ILE A 109 -3.64 -7.06 -1.75
C ILE A 109 -3.72 -6.72 -0.26
N GLY A 110 -3.46 -7.69 0.62
CA GLY A 110 -3.46 -7.45 2.07
C GLY A 110 -2.46 -6.37 2.48
N SER A 111 -1.26 -6.38 1.88
CA SER A 111 -0.26 -5.34 2.10
C SER A 111 -0.72 -3.97 1.62
N ALA A 112 -1.37 -3.90 0.45
CA ALA A 112 -1.93 -2.66 -0.07
C ALA A 112 -3.01 -2.08 0.86
N VAL A 113 -3.88 -2.94 1.41
CA VAL A 113 -4.91 -2.52 2.39
C VAL A 113 -4.27 -1.96 3.66
N VAL A 114 -3.27 -2.64 4.22
CA VAL A 114 -2.53 -2.14 5.40
C VAL A 114 -1.89 -0.77 5.11
N GLN A 115 -1.30 -0.58 3.93
CA GLN A 115 -0.71 0.70 3.53
C GLN A 115 -1.77 1.81 3.40
N LEU A 116 -2.97 1.51 2.89
CA LEU A 116 -4.07 2.47 2.83
C LEU A 116 -4.57 2.86 4.23
N LEU A 117 -4.65 1.91 5.16
CA LEU A 117 -5.03 2.19 6.54
C LEU A 117 -3.98 3.06 7.25
N LEU A 118 -2.70 2.75 7.07
CA LEU A 118 -1.60 3.58 7.57
C LEU A 118 -1.60 4.98 6.95
N ALA A 119 -1.91 5.07 5.65
CA ALA A 119 -2.05 6.35 4.97
C ALA A 119 -3.19 7.19 5.53
N ALA A 120 -4.36 6.58 5.75
CA ALA A 120 -5.51 7.26 6.35
C ALA A 120 -5.20 7.72 7.78
N ALA A 121 -4.53 6.89 8.58
CA ALA A 121 -4.11 7.25 9.95
C ALA A 121 -3.11 8.42 9.93
N SER A 122 -2.13 8.38 9.04
CA SER A 122 -1.11 9.42 8.88
C SER A 122 -1.72 10.75 8.42
N ALA A 123 -2.62 10.71 7.44
CA ALA A 123 -3.32 11.90 6.95
C ALA A 123 -4.22 12.51 8.03
N ARG A 124 -4.92 11.68 8.82
CA ARG A 124 -5.72 12.15 9.95
C ARG A 124 -4.86 12.86 11.00
N LEU A 125 -3.67 12.36 11.29
CA LEU A 125 -2.72 13.00 12.20
C LEU A 125 -2.29 14.38 11.68
N LEU A 126 -2.00 14.50 10.39
CA LEU A 126 -1.65 15.78 9.76
C LEU A 126 -2.80 16.80 9.76
N LEU A 127 -4.05 16.35 9.59
CA LEU A 127 -5.23 17.23 9.56
C LEU A 127 -5.76 17.60 10.96
N ALA A 128 -5.35 16.87 11.99
CA ALA A 128 -5.79 17.08 13.37
C ALA A 128 -4.79 17.86 14.24
N GLY A 129 -3.56 18.07 13.74
CA GLY A 129 -2.57 18.98 14.33
C GLY A 129 -2.81 20.42 13.88
#